data_AF-A0A952QL36-F1
#
_entry.id   AF-A0A952QL36-F1
#
_cell.length_a   1.000
_cell.length_b   1.000
_cell.length_c   1.000
_cell.angle_alpha   90.00
_cell.angle_beta   90.00
_cell.angle_gamma   90.00
#
_symmetry.space_group_name_H-M   'P 1'
#
loop_
_entity.id
_entity.type
_entity.pdbx_description
1 polymer ?
#
loop_
_entity_poly.entity_id
_entity_poly.type
_entity_poly.pdbx_seq_one_letter_code
_entity_poly.pdbx_strand_id
1 'polypeptide(L)'
;MSVEAQTHPASDYRAAVYSAILPGLGHLLRGRHKAAMFFGFITILLIILSLGLGRVSGRAAEVFFFMLLALPWWALQSYDAALGPAASGSDLARTGRLAWAEGHDIRFLGLLFLVSAANDAIIIAKNPDYLLPFFCTKLDGAAGFVTKALSPFLHTWVGYGFLRIKKWSLLVYLVYAAYGTTNALVNLTCFGPGRIRNTLLIALIAFTSYILWRRRMFQR
;
A
#
# COMPACT_ATOMS: atom_id res chain seq x y z
N MET A 1 -34.20 -27.56 27.08
CA MET A 1 -32.79 -27.38 26.67
C MET A 1 -32.76 -26.36 25.56
N SER A 2 -32.49 -25.10 25.89
CA SER A 2 -32.35 -24.01 24.93
C SER A 2 -30.98 -24.12 24.26
N VAL A 3 -31.00 -24.23 22.94
CA VAL A 3 -29.81 -24.16 22.08
C VAL A 3 -29.21 -22.76 22.27
N GLU A 4 -28.09 -22.67 22.96
CA GLU A 4 -27.26 -21.47 23.00
C GLU A 4 -26.88 -21.09 21.57
N ALA A 5 -27.49 -20.01 21.08
CA ALA A 5 -27.03 -19.34 19.88
C ALA A 5 -25.58 -18.90 20.13
N GLN A 6 -24.62 -19.60 19.53
CA GLN A 6 -23.23 -19.16 19.46
C GLN A 6 -23.21 -17.79 18.81
N THR A 7 -23.12 -16.76 19.64
CA THR A 7 -22.89 -15.39 19.22
C THR A 7 -21.50 -15.36 18.61
N HIS A 8 -21.42 -15.14 17.29
CA HIS A 8 -20.15 -14.76 16.66
C HIS A 8 -19.55 -13.62 17.50
N PRO A 9 -18.32 -13.72 18.02
CA PRO A 9 -17.75 -12.63 18.79
C PRO A 9 -17.69 -11.41 17.87
N ALA A 10 -18.42 -10.36 18.24
CA ALA A 10 -18.46 -9.10 17.51
C ALA A 10 -17.03 -8.60 17.23
N SER A 11 -16.83 -7.95 16.08
CA SER A 11 -15.52 -7.40 15.72
C SER A 11 -15.02 -6.44 16.80
N ASP A 12 -13.81 -6.68 17.32
CA ASP A 12 -13.21 -5.84 18.36
C ASP A 12 -12.16 -4.92 17.76
N TYR A 13 -12.54 -3.69 17.46
CA TYR A 13 -11.65 -2.68 16.90
C TYR A 13 -10.52 -2.28 17.86
N ARG A 14 -10.70 -2.43 19.17
CA ARG A 14 -9.63 -2.12 20.14
C ARG A 14 -8.47 -3.08 19.94
N ALA A 15 -8.76 -4.37 19.76
CA ALA A 15 -7.74 -5.38 19.47
C ALA A 15 -6.94 -5.03 18.21
N ALA A 16 -7.58 -4.56 17.13
CA ALA A 16 -6.85 -4.10 15.94
C ALA A 16 -5.94 -2.90 16.24
N VAL A 17 -6.40 -1.90 16.99
CA VAL A 17 -5.60 -0.72 17.37
C VAL A 17 -4.36 -1.15 18.16
N TYR A 18 -4.52 -2.02 19.16
CA TYR A 18 -3.39 -2.52 19.94
C TYR A 18 -2.41 -3.32 19.10
N SER A 19 -2.89 -4.19 18.19
CA SER A 19 -2.03 -4.91 17.25
C SER A 19 -1.35 -4.02 16.21
N ALA A 20 -1.94 -2.87 15.88
CA ALA A 20 -1.33 -1.87 15.00
C ALA A 20 -0.18 -1.12 15.71
N ILE A 21 -0.28 -0.92 17.03
CA ILE A 21 0.79 -0.30 17.84
C ILE A 21 1.91 -1.31 18.12
N LEU A 22 1.56 -2.49 18.61
CA LEU A 22 2.50 -3.55 18.97
C LEU A 22 2.05 -4.89 18.37
N PRO A 23 2.84 -5.52 17.48
CA PRO A 23 2.42 -6.74 16.81
C PRO A 23 2.01 -7.86 17.77
N GLY A 24 0.84 -8.46 17.53
CA GLY A 24 0.29 -9.54 18.36
C GLY A 24 -0.38 -9.09 19.68
N LEU A 25 -0.32 -7.82 20.07
CA LEU A 25 -0.90 -7.35 21.33
C LEU A 25 -2.43 -7.50 21.37
N GLY A 26 -3.12 -7.18 20.27
CA GLY A 26 -4.56 -7.40 20.15
C GLY A 26 -4.97 -8.86 20.27
N HIS A 27 -4.13 -9.78 19.81
CA HIS A 27 -4.36 -11.21 19.99
C HIS A 27 -4.21 -11.64 21.44
N LEU A 28 -3.22 -11.10 22.16
CA LEU A 28 -3.04 -11.34 23.61
C LEU A 28 -4.25 -10.87 24.41
N LEU A 29 -4.75 -9.66 24.13
CA LEU A 29 -5.94 -9.10 24.79
C LEU A 29 -7.18 -9.98 24.60
N ARG A 30 -7.23 -10.74 23.51
CA ARG A 30 -8.31 -11.70 23.21
C ARG A 30 -7.98 -13.13 23.64
N GLY A 31 -6.94 -13.34 24.46
CA GLY A 31 -6.52 -14.67 24.94
C GLY A 31 -5.89 -15.58 23.89
N ARG A 32 -5.62 -15.08 22.68
CA ARG A 32 -5.12 -15.86 21.53
C ARG A 32 -3.58 -15.90 21.51
N HIS A 33 -2.97 -16.47 22.55
CA HIS A 33 -1.52 -16.51 22.76
C HIS A 33 -0.73 -17.11 21.59
N LYS A 34 -1.18 -18.23 21.01
CA LYS A 34 -0.52 -18.86 19.86
C LYS A 34 -0.52 -17.95 18.63
N ALA A 35 -1.64 -17.28 18.36
CA ALA A 35 -1.74 -16.32 17.27
C ALA A 35 -0.87 -15.08 17.53
N ALA A 36 -0.84 -14.58 18.76
CA ALA A 36 0.03 -13.48 19.15
C ALA A 36 1.51 -13.79 18.88
N MET A 37 1.98 -14.97 19.31
CA MET A 37 3.37 -15.40 19.06
C MET A 37 3.65 -15.52 17.57
N PHE A 38 2.76 -16.18 16.81
CA PHE A 38 2.94 -16.37 15.37
C PHE A 38 2.99 -15.05 14.59
N PHE A 39 1.97 -14.20 14.76
CA PHE A 39 1.90 -12.91 14.05
C PHE A 39 2.96 -11.93 14.53
N GLY A 40 3.24 -11.88 15.83
CA GLY A 40 4.28 -11.06 16.42
C GLY A 40 5.66 -11.44 15.89
N PHE A 41 6.01 -12.73 15.92
CA PHE A 41 7.28 -13.23 15.42
C PHE A 41 7.51 -12.90 13.94
N ILE A 42 6.52 -13.18 13.07
CA ILE A 42 6.66 -12.89 11.64
C ILE A 42 6.78 -11.38 11.41
N THR A 43 6.04 -10.55 12.14
CA THR A 43 6.14 -9.09 11.99
C THR A 43 7.54 -8.59 12.38
N ILE A 44 8.07 -9.05 13.52
CA ILE A 44 9.43 -8.71 13.97
C ILE A 44 10.47 -9.19 12.94
N LEU A 45 10.32 -10.42 12.43
CA LEU A 45 11.21 -10.96 11.41
C LEU A 45 11.21 -10.09 10.14
N LEU A 46 10.03 -9.69 9.65
CA LEU A 46 9.91 -8.83 8.46
C LEU A 46 10.54 -7.45 8.69
N ILE A 47 10.42 -6.89 9.90
CA ILE A 47 11.09 -5.62 10.25
C ILE A 47 12.61 -5.80 10.26
N ILE A 48 13.13 -6.86 10.88
CA ILE A 48 14.57 -7.15 10.90
C ILE A 48 15.10 -7.36 9.49
N LEU A 49 14.39 -8.11 8.64
CA LEU A 49 14.76 -8.31 7.24
C LEU A 49 14.74 -7.01 6.45
N SER A 50 13.75 -6.14 6.67
CA SER A 50 13.70 -4.81 6.07
C SER A 50 14.93 -3.98 6.45
N LEU A 51 15.26 -3.90 7.74
CA LEU A 51 16.44 -3.18 8.23
C LEU A 51 17.74 -3.77 7.69
N GLY A 52 17.85 -5.11 7.64
CA GLY A 52 18.98 -5.82 7.06
C GLY A 52 19.18 -5.49 5.59
N LEU A 53 18.09 -5.49 4.81
CA LEU A 53 18.12 -5.09 3.40
C LEU A 53 18.51 -3.62 3.24
N GLY A 54 18.09 -2.75 4.16
CA GLY A 54 18.51 -1.34 4.20
C GLY A 54 20.01 -1.16 4.33
N ARG A 55 20.65 -1.98 5.17
CA ARG A 55 22.11 -1.95 5.35
C ARG A 55 22.87 -2.42 4.11
N VAL A 56 22.33 -3.38 3.37
CA VAL A 56 23.00 -3.98 2.20
C VAL A 56 22.71 -3.22 0.90
N SER A 57 21.47 -2.75 0.71
CA SER A 57 20.98 -2.22 -0.57
C SER A 57 20.54 -0.75 -0.52
N GLY A 58 20.63 -0.14 0.65
CA GLY A 58 20.31 1.27 0.91
C GLY A 58 18.88 1.51 1.38
N ARG A 59 18.63 2.73 1.88
CA ARG A 59 17.36 3.15 2.50
C ARG A 59 16.14 2.95 1.61
N ALA A 60 16.27 3.14 0.30
CA ALA A 60 15.17 2.95 -0.63
C ALA A 60 14.68 1.50 -0.66
N ALA A 61 15.60 0.52 -0.61
CA ALA A 61 15.26 -0.90 -0.61
C ALA A 61 14.57 -1.31 0.70
N GLU A 62 15.05 -0.80 1.84
CA GLU A 62 14.40 -0.98 3.14
C GLU A 62 12.94 -0.52 3.12
N VAL A 63 12.72 0.75 2.74
CA VAL A 63 11.39 1.37 2.73
C VAL A 63 10.47 0.64 1.77
N PHE A 64 10.97 0.27 0.59
CA PHE A 64 10.20 -0.47 -0.41
C PHE A 64 9.80 -1.86 0.10
N PHE A 65 10.73 -2.61 0.69
CA PHE A 65 10.42 -3.91 1.30
C PHE A 65 9.43 -3.78 2.45
N PHE A 66 9.62 -2.77 3.31
CA PHE A 66 8.72 -2.51 4.42
C PHE A 66 7.29 -2.24 3.92
N MET A 67 7.14 -1.35 2.94
CA MET A 67 5.83 -1.00 2.38
C MET A 67 5.15 -2.16 1.66
N LEU A 68 5.89 -3.09 1.04
CA LEU A 68 5.30 -4.17 0.25
C LEU A 68 5.10 -5.48 1.01
N LEU A 69 5.81 -5.71 2.11
CA LEU A 69 5.76 -6.99 2.83
C LEU A 69 5.45 -6.79 4.31
N ALA A 70 6.29 -6.03 5.02
CA ALA A 70 6.14 -5.88 6.47
C ALA A 70 4.83 -5.16 6.83
N LEU A 71 4.52 -4.05 6.16
CA LEU A 71 3.35 -3.23 6.45
C LEU A 71 2.03 -3.92 6.06
N PRO A 72 1.88 -4.58 4.89
CA PRO A 72 0.71 -5.39 4.59
C PRO A 72 0.50 -6.53 5.59
N TRP A 73 1.57 -7.21 6.00
CA TRP A 73 1.49 -8.25 7.02
C TRP A 73 1.02 -7.68 8.36
N TRP A 74 1.57 -6.53 8.77
CA TRP A 74 1.17 -5.84 9.99
C TRP A 74 -0.31 -5.42 9.94
N ALA A 75 -0.76 -4.88 8.81
CA ALA A 75 -2.18 -4.55 8.61
C ALA A 75 -3.06 -5.81 8.69
N LEU A 76 -2.64 -6.91 8.07
CA LEU A 76 -3.38 -8.18 8.07
C LEU A 76 -3.50 -8.78 9.47
N GLN A 77 -2.42 -8.77 10.26
CA GLN A 77 -2.49 -9.30 11.63
C GLN A 77 -3.32 -8.40 12.56
N SER A 78 -3.30 -7.08 12.34
CA SER A 78 -4.21 -6.16 13.05
C SER A 78 -5.67 -6.44 12.70
N TYR A 79 -5.95 -6.73 11.43
CA TYR A 79 -7.29 -7.13 10.99
C TYR A 79 -7.72 -8.48 11.58
N ASP A 80 -6.81 -9.46 11.62
CA ASP A 80 -7.07 -10.75 12.28
C ASP A 80 -7.41 -10.58 13.77
N ALA A 81 -6.71 -9.68 14.47
CA ALA A 81 -6.97 -9.38 15.88
C ALA A 81 -8.40 -8.86 16.10
N ALA A 82 -8.91 -8.00 15.20
CA ALA A 82 -10.29 -7.53 15.26
C ALA A 82 -11.32 -8.63 14.98
N LEU A 83 -11.04 -9.54 14.06
CA LEU A 83 -11.98 -10.61 13.69
C LEU A 83 -12.11 -11.70 14.75
N GLY A 84 -11.05 -11.97 15.50
CA GLY A 84 -11.08 -12.98 16.57
C GLY A 84 -10.83 -14.41 16.06
N PRO A 85 -11.06 -15.42 16.91
CA PRO A 85 -10.79 -16.80 16.56
C PRO A 85 -11.74 -17.29 15.47
N ALA A 86 -11.23 -18.02 14.49
CA ALA A 86 -12.06 -18.72 13.51
C ALA A 86 -12.92 -19.80 14.19
N ALA A 87 -14.15 -19.96 13.72
CA ALA A 87 -15.02 -21.05 14.17
C ALA A 87 -14.47 -22.44 13.82
N SER A 88 -13.73 -22.54 12.69
CA SER A 88 -13.02 -23.75 12.28
C SER A 88 -11.89 -23.40 11.30
N GLY A 89 -10.87 -24.27 11.26
CA GLY A 89 -9.73 -24.13 10.33
C GLY A 89 -8.72 -23.05 10.73
N SER A 90 -7.94 -22.58 9.74
CA SER A 90 -6.85 -21.61 9.95
C SER A 90 -7.36 -20.17 9.99
N ASP A 91 -7.03 -19.46 11.08
CA ASP A 91 -7.27 -18.02 11.24
C ASP A 91 -6.69 -17.20 10.08
N LEU A 92 -5.45 -17.50 9.69
CA LEU A 92 -4.77 -16.80 8.60
C LEU A 92 -5.51 -16.98 7.27
N ALA A 93 -5.96 -18.20 6.98
CA ALA A 93 -6.70 -18.49 5.75
C ALA A 93 -8.05 -17.75 5.72
N ARG A 94 -8.77 -17.72 6.85
CA ARG A 94 -10.03 -16.98 6.99
C ARG A 94 -9.80 -15.48 6.79
N THR A 95 -8.84 -14.90 7.51
CA THR A 95 -8.54 -13.47 7.46
C THR A 95 -8.04 -13.06 6.07
N GLY A 96 -7.18 -13.86 5.44
CA GLY A 96 -6.72 -13.63 4.07
C GLY A 96 -7.88 -13.63 3.05
N ARG A 97 -8.79 -14.61 3.14
CA ARG A 97 -9.99 -14.63 2.27
C ARG A 97 -10.89 -13.42 2.47
N LEU A 98 -11.15 -13.04 3.71
CA LEU A 98 -11.96 -11.86 4.02
C LEU A 98 -11.29 -10.58 3.51
N ALA A 99 -9.98 -10.42 3.77
CA ALA A 99 -9.25 -9.25 3.31
C ALA A 99 -9.22 -9.13 1.79
N TRP A 100 -9.06 -10.26 1.10
CA TRP A 100 -9.15 -10.34 -0.35
C TRP A 100 -10.56 -9.98 -0.87
N ALA A 101 -11.59 -10.59 -0.29
CA ALA A 101 -12.98 -10.40 -0.69
C ALA A 101 -13.44 -8.95 -0.47
N GLU A 102 -13.02 -8.33 0.63
CA GLU A 102 -13.33 -6.95 0.95
C GLU A 102 -12.50 -5.96 0.13
N GLY A 103 -11.36 -6.36 -0.44
CA GLY A 103 -10.46 -5.46 -1.18
C GLY A 103 -9.54 -4.64 -0.30
N HIS A 104 -9.10 -5.17 0.84
CA HIS A 104 -8.13 -4.49 1.71
C HIS A 104 -6.78 -4.28 1.03
N ASP A 105 -6.40 -5.14 0.09
CA ASP A 105 -5.22 -4.95 -0.77
C ASP A 105 -5.32 -3.66 -1.63
N ILE A 106 -6.47 -3.41 -2.27
CA ILE A 106 -6.70 -2.18 -3.04
C ILE A 106 -6.71 -0.96 -2.13
N ARG A 107 -7.35 -1.06 -0.96
CA ARG A 107 -7.35 0.04 0.03
C ARG A 107 -5.94 0.32 0.53
N PHE A 108 -5.14 -0.72 0.76
CA PHE A 108 -3.75 -0.58 1.15
C PHE A 108 -2.93 0.15 0.08
N LEU A 109 -3.08 -0.22 -1.20
CA LEU A 109 -2.48 0.53 -2.30
C LEU A 109 -2.98 1.98 -2.34
N GLY A 110 -4.26 2.21 -2.05
CA GLY A 110 -4.83 3.55 -1.93
C GLY A 110 -4.16 4.38 -0.82
N LEU A 111 -3.91 3.79 0.35
CA LEU A 111 -3.16 4.42 1.42
C LEU A 111 -1.73 4.75 0.99
N LEU A 112 -1.04 3.82 0.32
CA LEU A 112 0.30 4.09 -0.21
C LEU A 112 0.31 5.24 -1.21
N PHE A 113 -0.71 5.36 -2.07
CA PHE A 113 -0.87 6.49 -2.96
C PHE A 113 -1.02 7.81 -2.20
N LEU A 114 -1.79 7.86 -1.11
CA LEU A 114 -1.89 9.07 -0.29
C LEU A 114 -0.57 9.43 0.40
N VAL A 115 0.16 8.43 0.90
CA VAL A 115 1.50 8.64 1.48
C VAL A 115 2.47 9.17 0.41
N SER A 116 2.42 8.62 -0.80
CA SER A 116 3.19 9.14 -1.94
C SER A 116 2.80 10.57 -2.30
N ALA A 117 1.51 10.91 -2.31
CA ALA A 117 1.05 12.28 -2.58
C ALA A 117 1.61 13.28 -1.55
N ALA A 118 1.60 12.92 -0.26
CA ALA A 118 2.16 13.74 0.79
C ALA A 118 3.69 13.90 0.63
N ASN A 119 4.40 12.81 0.31
CA ASN A 119 5.84 12.85 0.05
C ASN A 119 6.18 13.72 -1.15
N ASP A 120 5.45 13.57 -2.26
CA ASP A 120 5.63 14.38 -3.46
C ASP A 120 5.44 15.86 -3.15
N ALA A 121 4.38 16.22 -2.43
CA ALA A 121 4.12 17.60 -2.02
C ALA A 121 5.26 18.17 -1.15
N ILE A 122 5.76 17.39 -0.19
CA ILE A 122 6.90 17.80 0.66
C ILE A 122 8.17 17.96 -0.16
N ILE A 123 8.46 17.04 -1.08
CA ILE A 123 9.66 17.10 -1.93
C ILE A 123 9.60 18.33 -2.83
N ILE A 124 8.45 18.61 -3.44
CA ILE A 124 8.23 19.79 -4.28
C ILE A 124 8.42 21.06 -3.46
N ALA A 125 7.83 21.14 -2.26
CA ALA A 125 7.96 22.29 -1.37
C ALA A 125 9.41 22.53 -0.92
N LYS A 126 10.18 21.47 -0.69
CA LYS A 126 11.59 21.57 -0.28
C LYS A 126 12.54 21.85 -1.45
N ASN A 127 12.12 21.61 -2.69
CA ASN A 127 12.96 21.75 -3.89
C ASN A 127 12.22 22.54 -4.98
N PRO A 128 11.90 23.82 -4.73
CA PRO A 128 11.12 24.63 -5.67
C PRO A 128 11.81 24.76 -7.04
N ASP A 129 13.14 24.84 -7.06
CA ASP A 129 13.95 25.03 -8.27
C ASP A 129 14.22 23.74 -9.06
N TYR A 130 13.87 22.57 -8.51
CA TYR A 130 14.13 21.29 -9.17
C TYR A 130 13.29 21.15 -10.44
N LEU A 131 13.90 21.10 -11.64
CA LEU A 131 13.16 20.94 -12.90
C LEU A 131 12.88 19.46 -13.18
N LEU A 132 11.61 19.06 -13.06
CA LEU A 132 11.17 17.69 -13.31
C LEU A 132 11.22 17.37 -14.82
N PRO A 133 11.88 16.29 -15.25
CA PRO A 133 11.84 15.85 -16.64
C PRO A 133 10.41 15.51 -17.09
N PHE A 134 9.99 16.14 -18.17
CA PHE A 134 8.66 15.98 -18.78
C PHE A 134 8.81 15.85 -20.28
N PHE A 135 8.59 14.65 -20.82
CA PHE A 135 8.71 14.35 -22.25
C PHE A 135 9.96 14.96 -22.91
N CYS A 136 11.15 14.60 -22.40
CA CYS A 136 12.45 15.12 -22.87
C CYS A 136 12.72 16.61 -22.62
N THR A 137 11.81 17.33 -21.96
CA THR A 137 11.96 18.74 -21.62
C THR A 137 12.06 18.95 -20.12
N LYS A 138 12.57 20.11 -19.72
CA LYS A 138 12.61 20.57 -18.33
C LYS A 138 11.90 21.93 -18.30
N LEU A 139 10.66 21.93 -17.83
CA LEU A 139 9.82 23.11 -17.78
C LEU A 139 10.08 23.89 -16.49
N ASP A 140 10.15 25.22 -16.59
CA ASP A 140 10.30 26.16 -15.49
C ASP A 140 9.01 26.99 -15.29
N GLY A 141 9.06 27.92 -14.33
CA GLY A 141 7.95 28.82 -14.02
C GLY A 141 6.64 28.11 -13.70
N ALA A 142 5.52 28.69 -14.16
CA ALA A 142 4.18 28.15 -13.90
C ALA A 142 3.96 26.77 -14.54
N ALA A 143 4.48 26.55 -15.76
CA ALA A 143 4.35 25.27 -16.45
C ALA A 143 5.09 24.16 -15.68
N GLY A 144 6.34 24.42 -15.26
CA GLY A 144 7.11 23.52 -14.43
C GLY A 144 6.43 23.21 -13.09
N PHE A 145 5.82 24.20 -12.46
CA PHE A 145 5.06 23.99 -11.23
C PHE A 145 3.84 23.08 -11.44
N VAL A 146 3.03 23.34 -12.47
CA VAL A 146 1.84 22.52 -12.79
C VAL A 146 2.25 21.06 -13.05
N THR A 147 3.31 20.84 -13.82
CA THR A 147 3.82 19.50 -14.11
C THR A 147 4.25 18.75 -12.85
N LYS A 148 4.90 19.43 -11.90
CA LYS A 148 5.24 18.85 -10.60
C LYS A 148 3.99 18.52 -9.78
N ALA A 149 3.05 19.46 -9.72
CA ALA A 149 1.82 19.34 -8.93
C ALA A 149 0.86 18.25 -9.44
N LEU A 150 0.98 17.86 -10.72
CA LEU A 150 0.17 16.79 -11.31
C LEU A 150 0.36 15.45 -10.58
N SER A 151 1.59 15.13 -10.14
CA SER A 151 1.87 13.88 -9.43
C SER A 151 1.11 13.75 -8.10
N PRO A 152 1.28 14.67 -7.11
CA PRO A 152 0.56 14.56 -5.84
C PRO A 152 -0.96 14.70 -6.02
N PHE A 153 -1.42 15.46 -7.02
CA PHE A 153 -2.84 15.56 -7.32
C PHE A 153 -3.43 14.21 -7.77
N LEU A 154 -2.82 13.57 -8.77
CA LEU A 154 -3.26 12.27 -9.27
C LEU A 154 -3.14 11.18 -8.20
N HIS A 155 -2.03 11.15 -7.45
CA HIS A 155 -1.88 10.23 -6.33
C HIS A 155 -2.96 10.41 -5.27
N THR A 156 -3.36 11.65 -4.96
CA THR A 156 -4.44 11.92 -4.00
C THR A 156 -5.77 11.36 -4.51
N TRP A 157 -6.13 11.64 -5.77
CA TRP A 157 -7.38 11.18 -6.36
C TRP A 157 -7.44 9.65 -6.47
N VAL A 158 -6.37 9.03 -6.97
CA VAL A 158 -6.26 7.56 -7.03
C VAL A 158 -6.33 6.98 -5.62
N GLY A 159 -5.56 7.53 -4.69
CA GLY A 159 -5.48 7.05 -3.31
C GLY A 159 -6.82 7.06 -2.59
N TYR A 160 -7.51 8.21 -2.63
CA TYR A 160 -8.87 8.33 -2.07
C TYR A 160 -9.86 7.38 -2.75
N GLY A 161 -9.81 7.33 -4.08
CA GLY A 161 -10.66 6.46 -4.88
C GLY A 161 -10.48 4.98 -4.55
N PHE A 162 -9.24 4.52 -4.35
CA PHE A 162 -8.89 3.16 -3.98
C PHE A 162 -9.29 2.83 -2.54
N LEU A 163 -9.06 3.75 -1.59
CA LEU A 163 -9.51 3.58 -0.19
C LEU A 163 -11.02 3.38 -0.07
N ARG A 164 -11.78 4.09 -0.89
CA ARG A 164 -13.24 4.04 -0.92
C ARG A 164 -13.79 3.07 -1.98
N ILE A 165 -12.92 2.37 -2.71
CA ILE A 165 -13.22 1.48 -3.83
C ILE A 165 -14.27 2.09 -4.77
N LYS A 166 -13.96 3.24 -5.36
CA LYS A 166 -14.88 3.97 -6.26
C LYS A 166 -14.69 3.55 -7.71
N LYS A 167 -15.79 3.36 -8.45
CA LYS A 167 -15.75 2.98 -9.87
C LYS A 167 -14.87 3.90 -10.74
N TRP A 168 -14.94 5.21 -10.50
CA TRP A 168 -14.17 6.20 -11.26
C TRP A 168 -12.65 6.10 -11.01
N SER A 169 -12.22 5.54 -9.87
CA SER A 169 -10.80 5.53 -9.51
C SER A 169 -9.97 4.62 -10.40
N LEU A 170 -10.59 3.57 -10.98
CA LEU A 170 -9.92 2.74 -11.97
C LEU A 170 -9.55 3.56 -13.21
N LEU A 171 -10.46 4.39 -13.72
CA LEU A 171 -10.19 5.23 -14.88
C LEU A 171 -9.07 6.24 -14.57
N VAL A 172 -9.16 6.93 -13.43
CA VAL A 172 -8.14 7.91 -13.01
C VAL A 172 -6.78 7.23 -12.84
N TYR A 173 -6.74 6.03 -12.25
CA TYR A 173 -5.51 5.25 -12.14
C TYR A 173 -4.94 4.89 -13.51
N LEU A 174 -5.77 4.47 -14.47
CA LEU A 174 -5.29 4.11 -15.82
C LEU A 174 -4.75 5.33 -16.58
N VAL A 175 -5.38 6.50 -16.43
CA VAL A 175 -4.85 7.76 -16.98
C VAL A 175 -3.50 8.10 -16.34
N TYR A 176 -3.40 8.01 -15.02
CA TYR A 176 -2.13 8.19 -14.29
C TYR A 176 -1.05 7.21 -14.76
N ALA A 177 -1.39 5.92 -14.90
CA ALA A 177 -0.44 4.89 -15.30
C ALA A 177 0.01 5.06 -16.76
N ALA A 178 -0.90 5.41 -17.66
CA ALA A 178 -0.59 5.74 -19.05
C ALA A 178 0.36 6.95 -19.11
N TYR A 179 0.01 8.04 -18.41
CA TYR A 179 0.85 9.23 -18.31
C TYR A 179 2.25 8.90 -17.78
N GLY A 180 2.35 8.21 -16.64
CA GLY A 180 3.61 7.85 -16.01
C GLY A 180 4.47 6.95 -16.88
N THR A 181 3.85 5.96 -17.55
CA THR A 181 4.56 5.03 -18.44
C THR A 181 5.10 5.75 -19.67
N THR A 182 4.27 6.54 -20.35
CA THR A 182 4.69 7.27 -21.56
C THR A 182 5.78 8.29 -21.22
N ASN A 183 5.62 9.06 -20.14
CA ASN A 183 6.64 10.00 -19.71
C ASN A 183 7.96 9.29 -19.32
N ALA A 184 7.89 8.15 -18.63
CA ALA A 184 9.07 7.37 -18.27
C ALA A 184 9.78 6.80 -19.50
N LEU A 185 9.05 6.27 -20.48
CA LEU A 185 9.61 5.73 -21.72
C LEU A 185 10.26 6.82 -22.58
N VAL A 186 9.58 7.95 -22.78
CA VAL A 186 10.12 9.07 -23.54
C VAL A 186 11.36 9.66 -22.85
N ASN A 187 11.34 9.79 -21.52
CA ASN A 187 12.52 10.25 -20.80
C ASN A 187 13.65 9.21 -20.81
N LEU A 188 13.35 7.91 -20.87
CA LEU A 188 14.33 6.84 -21.00
C LEU A 188 15.07 6.93 -22.34
N THR A 189 14.37 7.22 -23.44
CA THR A 189 15.01 7.37 -24.75
C THR A 189 15.88 8.62 -24.83
N CYS A 190 15.47 9.74 -24.22
CA CYS A 190 16.22 11.00 -24.31
C CYS A 190 17.36 11.13 -23.29
N PHE A 191 17.17 10.67 -22.05
CA PHE A 191 18.14 10.85 -20.97
C PHE A 191 18.85 9.54 -20.57
N GLY A 192 18.59 8.44 -21.26
CA GLY A 192 19.19 7.14 -20.99
C GLY A 192 18.61 6.42 -19.76
N PRO A 193 19.11 5.20 -19.46
CA PRO A 193 18.70 4.42 -18.31
C PRO A 193 19.13 5.06 -17.00
N GLY A 194 18.27 4.94 -15.99
CA GLY A 194 18.56 5.40 -14.63
C GLY A 194 17.89 4.47 -13.62
N ARG A 195 18.58 4.19 -12.51
CA ARG A 195 18.12 3.24 -11.48
C ARG A 195 16.69 3.54 -11.03
N ILE A 196 16.40 4.79 -10.65
CA ILE A 196 15.07 5.22 -10.17
C ILE A 196 14.01 5.06 -11.27
N ARG A 197 14.31 5.49 -12.49
CA ARG A 197 13.39 5.45 -13.63
C ARG A 197 13.01 4.00 -13.99
N ASN A 198 13.99 3.10 -14.04
CA ASN A 198 13.76 1.70 -14.35
C ASN A 198 12.94 1.02 -13.26
N THR A 199 13.25 1.28 -11.99
CA THR A 199 12.47 0.74 -10.86
C THR A 199 11.03 1.24 -10.89
N LEU A 200 10.80 2.54 -11.15
CA LEU A 200 9.46 3.11 -11.28
C LEU A 200 8.67 2.48 -12.43
N LEU A 201 9.31 2.28 -13.59
CA LEU A 201 8.66 1.68 -14.76
C LEU A 201 8.24 0.22 -14.47
N ILE A 202 9.14 -0.59 -13.89
CA ILE A 202 8.85 -1.98 -13.53
C ILE A 202 7.73 -2.03 -12.48
N ALA A 203 7.81 -1.20 -11.44
CA ALA A 203 6.77 -1.12 -10.42
C ALA A 203 5.42 -0.72 -11.02
N LEU A 204 5.40 0.28 -11.90
CA LEU A 204 4.17 0.77 -12.53
C LEU A 204 3.51 -0.32 -13.39
N ILE A 205 4.29 -1.09 -14.16
CA ILE A 205 3.78 -2.22 -14.95
C ILE A 205 3.23 -3.32 -14.03
N ALA A 206 3.95 -3.68 -12.98
CA ALA A 206 3.53 -4.71 -12.04
C ALA A 206 2.22 -4.32 -11.32
N PHE A 207 2.14 -3.10 -10.76
CA PHE A 207 0.94 -2.60 -10.11
C PHE A 207 -0.22 -2.45 -11.09
N THR A 208 0.03 -1.97 -12.32
CA THR A 208 -1.03 -1.81 -13.31
C THR A 208 -1.62 -3.15 -13.69
N SER A 209 -0.77 -4.15 -13.91
CA SER A 209 -1.20 -5.53 -14.17
C SER A 209 -2.04 -6.09 -13.01
N TYR A 210 -1.60 -5.86 -11.78
CA TYR A 210 -2.34 -6.26 -10.58
C TYR A 210 -3.71 -5.58 -10.46
N ILE A 211 -3.79 -4.26 -10.67
CA ILE A 211 -5.05 -3.50 -10.60
C ILE A 211 -6.01 -3.96 -11.71
N LEU A 212 -5.52 -4.20 -12.92
CA LEU A 212 -6.33 -4.73 -14.02
C LEU A 212 -6.86 -6.13 -13.74
N TRP A 213 -6.08 -6.98 -13.04
CA TRP A 213 -6.55 -8.27 -12.56
C TRP A 213 -7.64 -8.11 -11.49
N ARG A 214 -7.49 -7.15 -10.58
CA ARG A 214 -8.46 -6.81 -9.52
C ARG A 214 -9.59 -5.88 -9.94
N ARG A 215 -9.72 -5.54 -11.23
CA ARG A 215 -10.65 -4.52 -11.74
C ARG A 215 -12.12 -4.71 -11.32
N ARG A 216 -12.57 -5.96 -11.12
CA ARG A 216 -13.94 -6.29 -10.67
C ARG A 216 -14.28 -5.66 -9.32
N MET A 217 -13.29 -5.34 -8.49
CA MET A 217 -13.50 -4.67 -7.20
C MET A 217 -14.15 -3.29 -7.38
N PHE A 218 -13.85 -2.59 -8.47
CA PHE A 218 -14.38 -1.24 -8.75
C PHE A 218 -15.75 -1.25 -9.42
N GLN A 219 -16.34 -2.43 -9.65
CA GLN A 219 -17.66 -2.60 -10.27
C GLN A 219 -18.76 -2.90 -9.25
N ARG A 220 -18.39 -3.12 -7.98
CA ARG A 220 -19.31 -3.28 -6.85
C ARG A 220 -19.83 -1.91 -6.41
#